data_AF-A0A6N8XBP2-F1
#
_entry.id   AF-A0A6N8XBP2-F1
#
_cell.length_a   1.000
_cell.length_b   1.000
_cell.length_c   1.000
_cell.angle_alpha   90.00
_cell.angle_beta   90.00
_cell.angle_gamma   90.00
#
_symmetry.space_group_name_H-M   'P 1'
#
loop_
_entity.id
_entity.type
_entity.pdbx_description
1 polymer ?
#
loop_
_entity_poly.entity_id
_entity_poly.type
_entity_poly.pdbx_seq_one_letter_code
_entity_poly.pdbx_strand_id
1 'polypeptide(L)'
;LLGILGSPERQRQIIREELEDIRDRYGDERRTEILSSHLDLTDEDLIAEEDVVVTVSHRGYAKTQPLSVYQAQRRGGTGRAATGLRDEDFVEHLLIANSHDTLLCFSNAGKVYWLRVFYIPQGSRNAQGRPLVNMLPLGTGERITAILPLPRESEETDYFVAGGDELAFEDARDELDPDEDDADAEAGLPDGGGFVFMATANGTVKKTPLERFSRPRNAGLIALRLEPGNTLVSAAIIDATSDVLLVSSSGKAVRIHGAAVRATGRTARGVRGIRLAADHRLIALIVPKQNGYLLTASERGYGKRTAIKEFPVKGRGIQGVIAMLTGERNGDLVGAVQVFDDDEIMLISDQGTLVRTHAADVSETGRYAQGVRLIKLADDAKLVGVERIVESVNGNNGDAAEESVSETRSDELDA
;
A
#
# COMPACT_ATOMS: atom_id res chain seq x y z
N LEU A 1 -6.49 -46.79 -69.47
CA LEU A 1 -7.43 -45.69 -69.76
C LEU A 1 -8.86 -45.99 -69.28
N LEU A 2 -9.52 -47.05 -69.75
CA LEU A 2 -10.89 -47.42 -69.30
C LEU A 2 -11.03 -47.67 -67.77
N GLY A 3 -10.01 -48.24 -67.11
CA GLY A 3 -10.01 -48.47 -65.65
C GLY A 3 -9.81 -47.22 -64.78
N ILE A 4 -9.41 -46.09 -65.36
CA ILE A 4 -9.26 -44.81 -64.66
C ILE A 4 -10.55 -44.00 -64.82
N LEU A 5 -11.17 -44.02 -66.01
CA LEU A 5 -12.43 -43.31 -66.28
C LEU A 5 -13.65 -43.88 -65.54
N GLY A 6 -13.60 -45.16 -65.17
CA GLY A 6 -14.70 -45.85 -64.46
C GLY A 6 -14.65 -45.80 -62.92
N SER A 7 -13.60 -45.25 -62.31
CA SER A 7 -13.43 -45.19 -60.85
C SER A 7 -13.00 -43.79 -60.40
N PRO A 8 -13.92 -42.99 -59.82
CA PRO A 8 -13.61 -41.66 -59.27
C PRO A 8 -12.55 -41.67 -58.17
N GLU A 9 -12.47 -42.75 -57.39
CA GLU A 9 -11.45 -42.92 -56.35
C GLU A 9 -10.05 -42.99 -56.94
N ARG A 10 -9.89 -43.76 -58.03
CA ARG A 10 -8.61 -43.89 -58.73
C ARG A 10 -8.20 -42.59 -59.41
N GLN A 11 -9.15 -41.79 -59.89
CA GLN A 11 -8.88 -40.44 -60.40
C GLN A 11 -8.37 -39.50 -59.30
N ARG A 12 -9.01 -39.48 -58.13
CA ARG A 12 -8.55 -38.66 -56.99
C ARG A 12 -7.18 -39.10 -56.47
N GLN A 13 -6.91 -40.40 -56.52
CA GLN A 13 -5.59 -40.92 -56.16
C GLN A 13 -4.51 -40.41 -57.11
N ILE A 14 -4.75 -40.49 -58.42
CA ILE A 14 -3.83 -39.95 -59.43
C ILE A 14 -3.65 -38.43 -59.25
N ILE A 15 -4.73 -37.69 -59.04
CA ILE A 15 -4.65 -36.23 -58.80
C ILE A 15 -3.83 -35.93 -57.55
N ARG A 16 -3.97 -36.72 -56.47
CA ARG A 16 -3.15 -36.55 -55.25
C ARG A 16 -1.68 -36.83 -55.55
N GLU A 17 -1.38 -37.93 -56.21
CA GLU A 17 -0.02 -38.32 -56.58
C GLU A 17 0.64 -37.24 -57.46
N GLU A 18 -0.10 -36.68 -58.42
CA GLU A 18 0.37 -35.56 -59.26
C GLU A 18 0.57 -34.26 -58.46
N LEU A 19 -0.32 -33.94 -57.50
CA LEU A 19 -0.17 -32.76 -56.65
C LEU A 19 1.01 -32.89 -55.68
N GLU A 20 1.27 -34.09 -55.16
CA GLU A 20 2.44 -34.39 -54.33
C GLU A 20 3.73 -34.27 -55.14
N ASP A 21 3.76 -34.82 -56.36
CA ASP A 21 4.91 -34.71 -57.27
C ASP A 21 5.18 -33.25 -57.68
N ILE A 22 4.14 -32.43 -57.88
CA ILE A 22 4.29 -30.98 -58.12
C ILE A 22 4.84 -30.27 -56.88
N ARG A 23 4.31 -30.56 -55.68
CA ARG A 23 4.79 -29.99 -54.42
C ARG A 23 6.26 -30.34 -54.19
N ASP A 24 6.68 -31.56 -54.49
CA ASP A 24 8.04 -32.03 -54.20
C ASP A 24 9.06 -31.47 -55.21
N ARG A 25 8.66 -31.25 -56.47
CA ARG A 25 9.54 -30.66 -57.50
C ARG A 25 9.65 -29.14 -57.43
N TYR A 26 8.58 -28.46 -57.03
CA TYR A 26 8.48 -27.00 -57.12
C TYR A 26 8.25 -26.32 -55.77
N GLY A 27 8.23 -27.07 -54.67
CA GLY A 27 8.12 -26.53 -53.33
C GLY A 27 9.37 -25.75 -52.95
N ASP A 28 9.17 -24.53 -52.46
CA ASP A 28 10.20 -23.70 -51.85
C ASP A 28 9.84 -23.38 -50.39
N GLU A 29 10.84 -22.96 -49.63
CA GLU A 29 10.60 -22.47 -48.28
C GLU A 29 9.85 -21.14 -48.35
N ARG A 30 8.95 -20.92 -47.38
CA ARG A 30 8.19 -19.67 -47.30
C ARG A 30 9.16 -18.51 -47.10
N ARG A 31 9.26 -17.64 -48.11
CA ARG A 31 10.16 -16.48 -48.10
C ARG A 31 9.71 -15.32 -47.21
N THR A 32 8.43 -15.30 -46.82
CA THR A 32 7.83 -14.25 -46.01
C THR A 32 7.46 -14.78 -44.64
N GLU A 33 7.82 -14.09 -43.57
CA GLU A 33 7.33 -14.37 -42.23
C GLU A 33 5.96 -13.71 -42.01
N ILE A 34 5.00 -14.45 -41.45
CA ILE A 34 3.77 -13.84 -40.95
C ILE A 34 4.00 -13.49 -39.50
N LEU A 35 4.30 -12.23 -39.23
CA LEU A 35 4.27 -11.69 -37.88
C LEU A 35 2.79 -11.50 -37.51
N SER A 36 2.24 -12.38 -36.66
CA SER A 36 0.84 -12.31 -36.22
C SER A 36 0.53 -11.10 -35.34
N SER A 37 1.57 -10.39 -34.89
CA SER A 37 1.50 -9.26 -33.98
C SER A 37 2.74 -8.39 -34.22
N HIS A 38 2.54 -7.12 -34.59
CA HIS A 38 3.60 -6.10 -34.55
C HIS A 38 3.50 -5.22 -33.29
N LEU A 39 2.48 -5.50 -32.47
CA LEU A 39 2.11 -4.79 -31.26
C LEU A 39 1.60 -5.87 -30.33
N ASP A 40 2.50 -6.49 -29.57
CA ASP A 40 2.12 -7.29 -28.41
C ASP A 40 1.58 -6.31 -27.35
N LEU A 41 0.41 -5.72 -27.61
CA LEU A 41 -0.32 -4.95 -26.63
C LEU A 41 -0.64 -5.91 -25.51
N THR A 42 0.01 -5.70 -24.38
CA THR A 42 -0.31 -6.36 -23.15
C THR A 42 -1.68 -5.86 -22.67
N ASP A 43 -2.40 -6.64 -21.86
CA ASP A 43 -3.66 -6.18 -21.25
C ASP A 43 -3.48 -4.86 -20.49
N GLU A 44 -2.27 -4.57 -20.05
CA GLU A 44 -1.85 -3.30 -19.45
C GLU A 44 -1.91 -2.12 -20.44
N ASP A 45 -1.42 -2.28 -21.67
CA ASP A 45 -1.43 -1.22 -22.70
C ASP A 45 -2.85 -0.78 -23.11
N LEU A 46 -3.86 -1.60 -22.79
CA LEU A 46 -5.27 -1.29 -23.01
C LEU A 46 -5.89 -0.45 -21.88
N ILE A 47 -5.16 -0.25 -20.78
CA ILE A 47 -5.63 0.47 -19.61
C ILE A 47 -5.09 1.90 -19.67
N ALA A 48 -5.96 2.88 -19.49
CA ALA A 48 -5.52 4.28 -19.47
C ALA A 48 -4.71 4.56 -18.20
N GLU A 49 -3.59 5.27 -18.35
CA GLU A 49 -2.90 5.88 -17.22
C GLU A 49 -3.76 7.00 -16.63
N GLU A 50 -4.25 6.79 -15.41
CA GLU A 50 -5.02 7.79 -14.68
C GLU A 50 -4.79 7.65 -13.17
N ASP A 51 -4.93 8.75 -12.45
CA ASP A 51 -4.92 8.75 -10.99
C ASP A 51 -6.23 8.19 -10.45
N VAL A 52 -6.12 7.12 -9.66
CA VAL A 52 -7.23 6.45 -9.02
C VAL A 52 -7.10 6.50 -7.51
N VAL A 53 -8.25 6.53 -6.84
CA VAL A 53 -8.36 6.30 -5.40
C VAL A 53 -8.53 4.80 -5.19
N VAL A 54 -7.54 4.18 -4.57
CA VAL A 54 -7.60 2.79 -4.11
C VAL A 54 -8.18 2.80 -2.70
N THR A 55 -9.28 2.06 -2.52
CA THR A 55 -9.88 1.84 -1.20
C THR A 55 -9.87 0.37 -0.87
N VAL A 56 -9.42 0.03 0.35
CA VAL A 56 -9.55 -1.31 0.93
C VAL A 56 -10.41 -1.21 2.17
N SER A 57 -11.46 -2.02 2.22
CA SER A 57 -12.36 -2.09 3.36
C SER A 57 -11.79 -2.91 4.51
N HIS A 58 -12.39 -2.76 5.69
CA HIS A 58 -12.01 -3.53 6.86
C HIS A 58 -12.18 -5.05 6.68
N ARG A 59 -13.18 -5.44 5.90
CA ARG A 59 -13.39 -6.86 5.54
C ARG A 59 -12.43 -7.35 4.45
N GLY A 60 -11.52 -6.50 3.98
CA GLY A 60 -10.50 -6.83 2.99
C GLY A 60 -10.99 -6.79 1.55
N TYR A 61 -12.03 -6.01 1.23
CA TYR A 61 -12.47 -5.79 -0.14
C TYR A 61 -11.76 -4.57 -0.73
N ALA A 62 -11.12 -4.73 -1.88
CA ALA A 62 -10.45 -3.65 -2.58
C ALA A 62 -11.20 -3.24 -3.84
N LYS A 63 -11.20 -1.93 -4.11
CA LYS A 63 -11.72 -1.32 -5.34
C LYS A 63 -10.94 -0.05 -5.70
N THR A 64 -11.01 0.31 -6.96
CA THR A 64 -10.47 1.58 -7.50
C THR A 64 -11.61 2.48 -7.97
N GLN A 65 -11.39 3.79 -7.90
CA GLN A 65 -12.29 4.79 -8.46
C GLN A 65 -11.44 5.91 -9.08
N PRO A 66 -11.75 6.41 -10.29
CA PRO A 66 -11.08 7.58 -10.82
C PRO A 66 -11.16 8.77 -9.85
N LEU A 67 -10.05 9.48 -9.66
CA LEU A 67 -9.96 10.57 -8.69
C LEU A 67 -11.03 11.65 -8.93
N SER A 68 -11.28 11.98 -10.21
CA SER A 68 -12.29 12.94 -10.63
C SER A 68 -13.71 12.56 -10.18
N VAL A 69 -14.09 11.28 -10.32
CA VAL A 69 -15.39 10.75 -9.91
C VAL A 69 -15.52 10.77 -8.39
N TYR A 70 -14.46 10.39 -7.69
CA TYR A 70 -14.43 10.38 -6.23
C TYR A 70 -14.55 11.80 -5.64
N GLN A 71 -13.97 12.81 -6.28
CA GLN A 71 -14.09 14.22 -5.87
C GLN A 71 -15.47 14.83 -6.21
N ALA A 72 -16.01 14.60 -7.41
CA ALA A 72 -17.27 15.21 -7.85
C ALA A 72 -18.48 14.79 -6.99
N GLN A 73 -18.47 13.55 -6.49
CA GLN A 73 -19.55 13.00 -5.65
C GLN A 73 -19.52 13.48 -4.19
N ARG A 74 -18.55 14.34 -3.81
CA ARG A 74 -18.43 14.92 -2.45
C ARG A 74 -19.25 16.20 -2.23
N ARG A 75 -19.94 16.71 -3.25
CA ARG A 75 -20.80 17.90 -3.10
C ARG A 75 -22.17 17.54 -2.52
N GLY A 76 -22.26 17.31 -1.21
CA GLY A 76 -23.57 17.23 -0.54
C GLY A 76 -23.57 16.58 0.84
N GLY A 77 -23.82 17.40 1.87
CA GLY A 77 -24.34 16.95 3.16
C GLY A 77 -23.36 17.06 4.33
N THR A 78 -23.21 18.26 4.88
CA THR A 78 -22.67 18.47 6.23
C THR A 78 -23.64 17.84 7.24
N GLY A 79 -23.23 16.75 7.87
CA GLY A 79 -24.06 16.03 8.83
C GLY A 79 -23.26 15.70 10.09
N ARG A 80 -23.61 16.38 11.19
CA ARG A 80 -23.25 15.99 12.56
C ARG A 80 -23.25 14.46 12.71
N ALA A 81 -22.20 13.93 13.34
CA ALA A 81 -22.06 12.56 13.85
C ALA A 81 -23.09 11.56 13.29
N ALA A 82 -22.88 11.11 12.05
CA ALA A 82 -23.72 10.07 11.48
C ALA A 82 -23.41 8.75 12.20
N THR A 83 -24.36 8.27 12.99
CA THR A 83 -24.34 6.89 13.50
C THR A 83 -24.83 6.00 12.37
N GLY A 84 -23.92 5.29 11.70
CA GLY A 84 -24.27 4.36 10.62
C GLY A 84 -25.02 3.15 11.16
N LEU A 85 -25.86 2.52 10.32
CA LEU A 85 -26.54 1.27 10.64
C LEU A 85 -25.52 0.13 10.87
N ARG A 86 -25.95 -0.90 11.61
CA ARG A 86 -25.23 -2.18 11.73
C ARG A 86 -24.95 -2.78 10.33
N ASP A 87 -23.77 -3.36 10.17
CA ASP A 87 -23.27 -4.10 8.99
C ASP A 87 -22.79 -3.30 7.78
N GLU A 88 -22.50 -1.99 7.91
CA GLU A 88 -21.76 -1.28 6.85
C GLU A 88 -20.26 -1.59 6.92
N ASP A 89 -19.67 -1.95 5.78
CA ASP A 89 -18.22 -2.13 5.65
C ASP A 89 -17.57 -0.76 5.41
N PHE A 90 -16.51 -0.45 6.16
CA PHE A 90 -15.85 0.86 6.12
C PHE A 90 -14.47 0.75 5.48
N VAL A 91 -13.96 1.88 4.99
CA VAL A 91 -12.63 1.95 4.37
C VAL A 91 -11.56 1.97 5.46
N GLU A 92 -10.66 0.97 5.45
CA GLU A 92 -9.50 0.85 6.33
C GLU A 92 -8.23 1.44 5.68
N HIS A 93 -8.06 1.25 4.37
CA HIS A 93 -6.97 1.88 3.64
C HIS A 93 -7.51 2.73 2.49
N LEU A 94 -7.01 3.97 2.40
CA LEU A 94 -7.27 4.88 1.29
C LEU A 94 -5.94 5.49 0.86
N LEU A 95 -5.60 5.33 -0.41
CA LEU A 95 -4.44 5.95 -1.03
C LEU A 95 -4.76 6.33 -2.47
N ILE A 96 -4.03 7.31 -2.97
CA ILE A 96 -4.05 7.68 -4.39
C ILE A 96 -2.85 7.00 -5.03
N ALA A 97 -3.08 6.38 -6.16
CA ALA A 97 -2.05 5.77 -6.99
C ALA A 97 -2.46 5.90 -8.45
N ASN A 98 -1.49 5.83 -9.35
CA ASN A 98 -1.80 5.70 -10.77
C ASN A 98 -2.26 4.26 -11.07
N SER A 99 -3.11 4.09 -12.09
CA SER A 99 -3.62 2.79 -12.54
C SER A 99 -2.53 1.75 -12.81
N HIS A 100 -1.34 2.17 -13.23
CA HIS A 100 -0.20 1.29 -13.52
C HIS A 100 0.77 1.11 -12.35
N ASP A 101 0.53 1.77 -11.21
CA ASP A 101 1.37 1.60 -10.03
C ASP A 101 1.28 0.19 -9.46
N THR A 102 2.33 -0.19 -8.74
CA THR A 102 2.36 -1.43 -7.98
C THR A 102 2.28 -1.13 -6.49
N LEU A 103 1.39 -1.82 -5.79
CA LEU A 103 1.21 -1.70 -4.35
C LEU A 103 1.91 -2.85 -3.62
N LEU A 104 2.74 -2.52 -2.64
CA LEU A 104 3.29 -3.47 -1.67
C LEU A 104 2.28 -3.71 -0.55
N CYS A 105 1.72 -4.91 -0.51
CA CYS A 105 0.74 -5.35 0.49
C CYS A 105 1.45 -6.19 1.56
N PHE A 106 1.65 -5.62 2.74
CA PHE A 106 2.28 -6.31 3.88
C PHE A 106 1.24 -7.01 4.72
N SER A 107 1.52 -8.25 5.13
CA SER A 107 0.61 -9.05 5.95
C SER A 107 1.01 -9.10 7.43
N ASN A 108 0.05 -9.42 8.29
CA ASN A 108 0.28 -9.69 9.71
C ASN A 108 1.28 -10.83 9.96
N ALA A 109 1.46 -11.74 8.99
CA ALA A 109 2.41 -12.84 9.03
C ALA A 109 3.84 -12.43 8.62
N GLY A 110 4.07 -11.16 8.31
CA GLY A 110 5.40 -10.65 7.95
C GLY A 110 5.80 -10.98 6.50
N LYS A 111 4.82 -11.26 5.63
CA LYS A 111 5.02 -11.39 4.19
C LYS A 111 4.67 -10.08 3.47
N VAL A 112 5.13 -9.96 2.25
CA VAL A 112 4.80 -8.89 1.32
C VAL A 112 4.38 -9.47 -0.02
N TYR A 113 3.38 -8.84 -0.62
CA TYR A 113 2.83 -9.18 -1.92
C TYR A 113 2.77 -7.93 -2.81
N TRP A 114 2.79 -8.12 -4.12
CA TRP A 114 2.65 -7.04 -5.11
C TRP A 114 1.25 -7.12 -5.71
N LEU A 115 0.55 -6.00 -5.70
CA LEU A 115 -0.76 -5.87 -6.33
C LEU A 115 -0.70 -4.69 -7.29
N ARG A 116 -0.82 -4.96 -8.59
CA ARG A 116 -0.93 -3.90 -9.59
C ARG A 116 -2.29 -3.23 -9.45
N VAL A 117 -2.31 -1.91 -9.49
CA VAL A 117 -3.53 -1.14 -9.22
C VAL A 117 -4.65 -1.49 -10.20
N PHE A 118 -4.34 -1.69 -11.48
CA PHE A 118 -5.37 -2.03 -12.48
C PHE A 118 -6.01 -3.41 -12.31
N TYR A 119 -5.40 -4.36 -11.59
CA TYR A 119 -6.05 -5.62 -11.26
C TYR A 119 -7.17 -5.46 -10.21
N ILE A 120 -7.18 -4.33 -9.51
CA ILE A 120 -8.22 -3.97 -8.56
C ILE A 120 -9.43 -3.47 -9.36
N PRO A 121 -10.63 -4.04 -9.16
CA PRO A 121 -11.79 -3.68 -9.97
C PRO A 121 -12.19 -2.22 -9.75
N GLN A 122 -12.43 -1.51 -10.86
CA GLN A 122 -13.08 -0.21 -10.80
C GLN A 122 -14.53 -0.35 -10.36
N GLY A 123 -14.97 0.52 -9.46
CA GLY A 123 -16.32 0.46 -8.90
C GLY A 123 -16.87 1.82 -8.48
N SER A 124 -18.18 1.88 -8.29
CA SER A 124 -18.83 3.05 -7.68
C SER A 124 -18.59 3.08 -6.16
N ARG A 125 -18.96 4.18 -5.50
CA ARG A 125 -18.81 4.32 -4.04
C ARG A 125 -19.56 3.23 -3.27
N ASN A 126 -20.68 2.75 -3.81
CA ASN A 126 -21.51 1.73 -3.19
C ASN A 126 -21.13 0.30 -3.61
N ALA A 127 -20.26 0.14 -4.61
CA ALA A 127 -19.75 -1.18 -4.99
C ALA A 127 -18.83 -1.71 -3.89
N GLN A 128 -18.91 -3.01 -3.57
CA GLN A 128 -18.08 -3.61 -2.54
C GLN A 128 -16.62 -3.80 -3.00
N GLY A 129 -16.39 -4.06 -4.29
CA GLY A 129 -15.07 -4.41 -4.81
C GLY A 129 -14.82 -5.92 -4.81
N ARG A 130 -13.55 -6.34 -4.86
CA ARG A 130 -13.13 -7.74 -4.85
C ARG A 130 -12.33 -8.06 -3.57
N PRO A 131 -12.54 -9.22 -2.92
CA PRO A 131 -11.74 -9.64 -1.78
C PRO A 131 -10.25 -9.75 -2.11
N LEU A 132 -9.38 -9.21 -1.26
CA LEU A 132 -7.92 -9.31 -1.40
C LEU A 132 -7.43 -10.76 -1.42
N VAL A 133 -8.07 -11.66 -0.67
CA VAL A 133 -7.77 -13.10 -0.67
C VAL A 133 -7.96 -13.76 -2.06
N ASN A 134 -8.72 -13.13 -2.96
CA ASN A 134 -8.92 -13.61 -4.33
C ASN A 134 -7.93 -12.99 -5.32
N MET A 135 -7.13 -12.00 -4.89
CA MET A 135 -6.14 -11.30 -5.71
C MET A 135 -4.71 -11.57 -5.24
N LEU A 136 -4.54 -11.99 -3.98
CA LEU A 136 -3.28 -12.29 -3.34
C LEU A 136 -3.31 -13.69 -2.72
N PRO A 137 -2.23 -14.48 -2.80
CA PRO A 137 -2.16 -15.81 -2.19
C PRO A 137 -1.89 -15.71 -0.68
N LEU A 138 -2.92 -15.29 0.05
CA LEU A 138 -2.90 -15.16 1.51
C LEU A 138 -3.13 -16.52 2.18
N GLY A 139 -2.36 -16.82 3.22
CA GLY A 139 -2.57 -18.01 4.05
C GLY A 139 -3.81 -17.91 4.94
N THR A 140 -4.16 -19.01 5.61
CA THR A 140 -5.29 -19.06 6.54
C THR A 140 -5.08 -18.09 7.71
N GLY A 141 -6.00 -17.14 7.90
CA GLY A 141 -5.92 -16.12 8.95
C GLY A 141 -4.89 -15.01 8.69
N GLU A 142 -4.28 -15.00 7.51
CA GLU A 142 -3.39 -13.94 7.04
C GLU A 142 -4.23 -12.75 6.55
N ARG A 143 -3.91 -11.55 7.04
CA ARG A 143 -4.57 -10.29 6.65
C ARG A 143 -3.53 -9.24 6.31
N ILE A 144 -3.90 -8.31 5.43
CA ILE A 144 -3.07 -7.16 5.11
C ILE A 144 -3.10 -6.15 6.26
N THR A 145 -1.95 -5.58 6.59
CA THR A 145 -1.77 -4.60 7.68
C THR A 145 -1.20 -3.27 7.19
N ALA A 146 -0.60 -3.25 5.99
CA ALA A 146 -0.18 -2.02 5.33
C ALA A 146 -0.18 -2.20 3.81
N ILE A 147 -0.55 -1.13 3.09
CA ILE A 147 -0.50 -1.05 1.64
C ILE A 147 0.31 0.19 1.28
N LEU A 148 1.44 0.00 0.61
CA LEU A 148 2.37 1.07 0.29
C LEU A 148 2.55 1.14 -1.23
N PRO A 149 2.32 2.30 -1.89
CA PRO A 149 2.65 2.44 -3.30
C PRO A 149 4.16 2.32 -3.47
N LEU A 150 4.58 1.47 -4.41
CA LEU A 150 5.98 1.42 -4.82
C LEU A 150 6.21 2.59 -5.77
N PRO A 151 7.12 3.53 -5.46
CA PRO A 151 7.49 4.61 -6.38
C PRO A 151 7.95 4.00 -7.70
N ARG A 152 7.50 4.56 -8.82
CA ARG A 152 8.12 4.24 -10.12
C ARG A 152 9.56 4.71 -10.09
N GLU A 153 10.47 3.86 -10.54
CA GLU A 153 11.79 4.35 -10.94
C GLU A 153 11.53 5.36 -12.08
N SER A 154 11.93 6.62 -11.88
CA SER A 154 11.86 7.60 -12.96
C SER A 154 12.62 7.04 -14.16
N GLU A 155 12.02 7.04 -15.34
CA GLU A 155 12.66 6.60 -16.60
C GLU A 155 13.89 7.45 -17.00
N GLU A 156 14.41 8.32 -16.13
CA GLU A 156 15.60 9.15 -16.37
C GLU A 156 16.92 8.45 -16.02
N THR A 157 17.00 7.13 -16.21
CA THR A 157 18.31 6.49 -16.38
C THR A 157 18.34 5.77 -17.71
N ASP A 158 18.54 6.55 -18.78
CA ASP A 158 19.18 6.09 -20.00
C ASP A 158 20.56 5.53 -19.63
N TYR A 159 20.59 4.28 -19.18
CA TYR A 159 21.79 3.48 -19.30
C TYR A 159 22.02 3.31 -20.79
N PHE A 160 22.98 4.07 -21.33
CA PHE A 160 23.65 3.72 -22.58
C PHE A 160 24.17 2.27 -22.44
N VAL A 161 23.37 1.30 -22.86
CA VAL A 161 23.86 -0.06 -23.13
C VAL A 161 24.64 0.05 -24.42
N ALA A 162 25.95 0.28 -24.28
CA ALA A 162 26.88 0.07 -25.36
C ALA A 162 26.90 -1.43 -25.70
N GLY A 163 26.05 -1.82 -26.65
CA GLY A 163 26.24 -2.93 -27.58
C GLY A 163 26.19 -4.36 -27.02
N GLY A 164 25.33 -5.16 -27.64
CA GLY A 164 25.61 -6.58 -27.88
C GLY A 164 24.65 -7.57 -27.23
N ASP A 165 23.89 -8.23 -28.11
CA ASP A 165 23.15 -9.49 -27.96
C ASP A 165 21.89 -9.50 -27.09
N GLU A 166 20.76 -9.50 -27.82
CA GLU A 166 19.47 -10.04 -27.42
C GLU A 166 19.63 -11.47 -26.87
N LEU A 167 19.15 -11.71 -25.65
CA LEU A 167 18.96 -13.06 -25.13
C LEU A 167 17.47 -13.32 -24.87
N ALA A 168 17.04 -14.45 -25.42
CA ALA A 168 15.72 -15.02 -25.39
C ALA A 168 15.17 -15.21 -23.97
N PHE A 169 13.90 -14.86 -23.80
CA PHE A 169 13.09 -15.35 -22.69
C PHE A 169 12.68 -16.80 -22.98
N GLU A 170 13.50 -17.75 -22.54
CA GLU A 170 13.07 -19.15 -22.40
C GLU A 170 12.47 -19.39 -21.01
N ASP A 171 11.37 -20.14 -21.01
CA ASP A 171 10.64 -20.72 -19.87
C ASP A 171 11.58 -21.19 -18.75
N ALA A 172 11.65 -20.42 -17.65
CA ALA A 172 12.21 -20.88 -16.39
C ALA A 172 11.08 -21.26 -15.43
N ARG A 173 10.52 -22.44 -15.63
CA ARG A 173 9.77 -23.15 -14.57
C ARG A 173 10.76 -23.87 -13.66
N ASP A 174 10.55 -23.69 -12.36
CA ASP A 174 10.96 -24.54 -11.24
C ASP A 174 12.44 -24.93 -11.09
N GLU A 175 13.13 -24.22 -10.20
CA GLU A 175 13.75 -24.76 -8.97
C GLU A 175 14.56 -23.61 -8.32
N LEU A 176 13.88 -22.70 -7.64
CA LEU A 176 14.54 -21.72 -6.77
C LEU A 176 14.42 -22.23 -5.34
N ASP A 177 15.57 -22.55 -4.74
CA ASP A 177 15.68 -22.94 -3.33
C ASP A 177 14.97 -21.90 -2.45
N PRO A 178 13.96 -22.29 -1.64
CA PRO A 178 13.25 -21.38 -0.76
C PRO A 178 14.15 -20.73 0.30
N ASP A 179 15.35 -21.27 0.52
CA ASP A 179 16.34 -20.83 1.51
C ASP A 179 17.66 -20.32 0.89
N GLU A 180 17.75 -20.11 -0.44
CA GLU A 180 18.84 -19.30 -1.02
C GLU A 180 18.63 -17.82 -0.64
N ASP A 181 18.99 -17.56 0.61
CA ASP A 181 19.27 -16.25 1.14
C ASP A 181 20.32 -15.62 0.22
N ASP A 182 19.95 -14.52 -0.47
CA ASP A 182 20.90 -13.55 -1.03
C ASP A 182 21.76 -13.01 0.13
N ALA A 183 22.73 -13.81 0.55
CA ALA A 183 23.63 -13.54 1.64
C ALA A 183 24.42 -12.29 1.27
N ASP A 184 24.23 -11.26 2.07
CA ASP A 184 25.19 -10.17 2.29
C ASP A 184 25.78 -9.50 1.03
N ALA A 185 24.98 -9.30 -0.01
CA ALA A 185 25.28 -8.22 -0.95
C ALA A 185 25.12 -6.88 -0.20
N GLU A 186 26.21 -6.36 0.36
CA GLU A 186 26.39 -4.92 0.61
C GLU A 186 26.34 -4.19 -0.73
N ALA A 187 25.14 -4.09 -1.31
CA ALA A 187 24.87 -3.07 -2.29
C ALA A 187 24.88 -1.75 -1.51
N GLY A 188 25.97 -0.99 -1.65
CA GLY A 188 25.98 0.42 -1.30
C GLY A 188 24.79 1.06 -1.99
N LEU A 189 23.85 1.57 -1.20
CA LEU A 189 22.69 2.27 -1.73
C LEU A 189 23.19 3.49 -2.52
N PRO A 190 22.62 3.81 -3.69
CA PRO A 190 22.72 5.16 -4.21
C PRO A 190 22.11 6.11 -3.18
N ASP A 191 22.81 7.22 -2.92
CA ASP A 191 22.32 8.32 -2.09
C ASP A 191 20.97 8.80 -2.68
N GLY A 192 19.86 8.39 -2.08
CA GLY A 192 18.51 8.74 -2.54
C GLY A 192 17.43 7.67 -2.36
N GLY A 193 17.79 6.41 -2.08
CA GLY A 193 16.82 5.31 -1.93
C GLY A 193 15.98 5.34 -0.65
N GLY A 194 14.67 5.10 -0.78
CA GLY A 194 13.76 4.92 0.36
C GLY A 194 13.99 3.59 1.11
N PHE A 195 13.42 3.49 2.31
CA PHE A 195 13.41 2.27 3.12
C PHE A 195 12.00 1.88 3.50
N VAL A 196 11.72 0.58 3.56
CA VAL A 196 10.55 0.07 4.27
C VAL A 196 10.89 -0.09 5.74
N PHE A 197 10.19 0.64 6.59
CA PHE A 197 10.23 0.52 8.04
C PHE A 197 9.03 -0.29 8.53
N MET A 198 9.30 -1.36 9.27
CA MET A 198 8.30 -2.31 9.77
C MET A 198 8.30 -2.30 11.30
N ALA A 199 7.14 -2.51 11.90
CA ALA A 199 7.00 -2.65 13.34
C ALA A 199 6.06 -3.79 13.74
N THR A 200 6.42 -4.54 14.77
CA THR A 200 5.68 -5.72 15.25
C THR A 200 5.00 -5.49 16.59
N ALA A 201 4.05 -6.36 16.92
CA ALA A 201 3.24 -6.27 18.13
C ALA A 201 4.08 -6.28 19.43
N ASN A 202 5.21 -7.01 19.45
CA ASN A 202 6.12 -7.01 20.61
C ASN A 202 7.10 -5.82 20.69
N GLY A 203 6.95 -4.81 19.80
CA GLY A 203 7.78 -3.60 19.81
C GLY A 203 9.13 -3.72 19.10
N THR A 204 9.35 -4.81 18.36
CA THR A 204 10.47 -4.93 17.42
C THR A 204 10.21 -4.08 16.18
N VAL A 205 11.26 -3.46 15.66
CA VAL A 205 11.24 -2.67 14.43
C VAL A 205 12.35 -3.13 13.50
N LYS A 206 12.14 -2.94 12.20
CA LYS A 206 13.14 -3.23 11.18
C LYS A 206 13.10 -2.21 10.06
N LYS A 207 14.27 -1.88 9.53
CA LYS A 207 14.44 -1.08 8.32
C LYS A 207 15.09 -1.94 7.23
N THR A 208 14.47 -2.00 6.06
CA THR A 208 14.97 -2.74 4.90
C THR A 208 14.98 -1.80 3.68
N PRO A 209 16.06 -1.78 2.87
CA PRO A 209 16.08 -0.99 1.64
C PRO A 209 14.88 -1.28 0.75
N LEU A 210 14.25 -0.25 0.17
CA LEU A 210 13.07 -0.40 -0.67
C LEU A 210 13.36 -1.26 -1.92
N GLU A 211 14.56 -1.15 -2.47
CA GLU A 211 15.07 -1.96 -3.59
C GLU A 211 14.97 -3.48 -3.34
N ARG A 212 15.00 -3.94 -2.08
CA ARG A 212 14.82 -5.37 -1.76
C ARG A 212 13.40 -5.87 -2.05
N PHE A 213 12.49 -4.97 -2.43
CA PHE A 213 11.11 -5.24 -2.82
C PHE A 213 10.83 -4.87 -4.29
N SER A 214 11.83 -4.50 -5.10
CA SER A 214 11.61 -4.12 -6.50
C SER A 214 11.25 -5.30 -7.40
N ARG A 215 11.70 -6.52 -7.05
CA ARG A 215 11.46 -7.73 -7.84
C ARG A 215 10.26 -8.52 -7.30
N PRO A 216 9.08 -8.45 -7.95
CA PRO A 216 7.89 -9.17 -7.49
C PRO A 216 8.04 -10.69 -7.64
N ARG A 217 7.39 -11.44 -6.74
CA ARG A 217 7.17 -12.88 -6.90
C ARG A 217 5.70 -13.22 -6.67
N ASN A 218 5.14 -14.10 -7.50
CA ASN A 218 3.73 -14.50 -7.42
C ASN A 218 3.35 -15.07 -6.05
N ALA A 219 4.23 -15.85 -5.41
CA ALA A 219 4.00 -16.45 -4.09
C ALA A 219 4.12 -15.45 -2.92
N GLY A 220 4.50 -14.20 -3.19
CA GLY A 220 4.93 -13.24 -2.17
C GLY A 220 6.36 -13.51 -1.69
N LEU A 221 6.85 -12.63 -0.82
CA LEU A 221 8.17 -12.71 -0.21
C LEU A 221 8.08 -12.56 1.30
N ILE A 222 9.04 -13.13 2.04
CA ILE A 222 9.20 -12.84 3.46
C ILE A 222 9.70 -11.39 3.57
N ALA A 223 8.95 -10.52 4.24
CA ALA A 223 9.37 -9.16 4.54
C ALA A 223 10.11 -9.09 5.89
N LEU A 224 9.72 -9.93 6.86
CA LEU A 224 10.25 -10.00 8.21
C LEU A 224 9.99 -11.39 8.82
N ARG A 225 11.02 -12.06 9.32
CA ARG A 225 10.83 -13.28 10.14
C ARG A 225 10.27 -12.89 11.51
N LEU A 226 9.12 -13.47 11.86
CA LEU A 226 8.43 -13.24 13.14
C LEU A 226 8.71 -14.37 14.14
N GLU A 227 8.78 -14.01 15.42
CA GLU A 227 8.74 -14.98 16.51
C GLU A 227 7.33 -15.58 16.65
N PRO A 228 7.18 -16.82 17.15
CA PRO A 228 5.88 -17.41 17.39
C PRO A 228 4.98 -16.51 18.26
N GLY A 229 3.75 -16.28 17.81
CA GLY A 229 2.77 -15.41 18.49
C GLY A 229 2.96 -13.90 18.27
N ASN A 230 4.04 -13.48 17.58
CA ASN A 230 4.22 -12.09 17.18
C ASN A 230 3.56 -11.83 15.81
N THR A 231 3.16 -10.59 15.56
CA THR A 231 2.54 -10.17 14.29
C THR A 231 3.13 -8.87 13.82
N LEU A 232 3.20 -8.67 12.50
CA LEU A 232 3.45 -7.36 11.92
C LEU A 232 2.25 -6.46 12.20
N VAL A 233 2.48 -5.29 12.78
CA VAL A 233 1.43 -4.29 13.07
C VAL A 233 1.24 -3.37 11.87
N SER A 234 2.33 -2.86 11.31
CA SER A 234 2.29 -1.96 10.16
C SER A 234 3.68 -1.81 9.53
N ALA A 235 3.71 -1.29 8.30
CA ALA A 235 4.89 -0.91 7.56
C ALA A 235 4.70 0.48 6.95
N ALA A 236 5.79 1.23 6.76
CA ALA A 236 5.77 2.54 6.11
C ALA A 236 7.05 2.75 5.29
N ILE A 237 6.95 3.53 4.21
CA ILE A 237 8.13 4.01 3.47
C ILE A 237 8.70 5.22 4.23
N ILE A 238 10.00 5.22 4.45
CA ILE A 238 10.75 6.30 5.10
C ILE A 238 12.00 6.64 4.27
N ASP A 239 12.47 7.87 4.39
CA ASP A 239 13.79 8.28 3.87
C ASP A 239 14.86 8.28 4.98
N ALA A 240 16.05 8.79 4.67
CA ALA A 240 17.17 8.86 5.60
C ALA A 240 16.93 9.83 6.79
N THR A 241 16.05 10.82 6.62
CA THR A 241 15.76 11.91 7.58
C THR A 241 14.47 11.71 8.36
N SER A 242 13.67 10.74 7.94
CA SER A 242 12.37 10.45 8.51
C SER A 242 12.47 9.98 9.96
N ASP A 243 11.62 10.56 10.80
CA ASP A 243 11.30 9.99 12.10
C ASP A 243 10.20 8.93 11.99
N VAL A 244 10.10 8.08 13.00
CA VAL A 244 8.95 7.18 13.19
C VAL A 244 8.44 7.29 14.62
N LEU A 245 7.12 7.28 14.77
CA LEU A 245 6.41 7.30 16.03
C LEU A 245 5.74 5.94 16.25
N LEU A 246 6.10 5.30 17.36
CA LEU A 246 5.57 4.01 17.79
C LEU A 246 4.64 4.23 18.98
N VAL A 247 3.44 3.68 18.95
CA VAL A 247 2.43 3.83 20.02
C VAL A 247 2.03 2.46 20.56
N SER A 248 1.97 2.32 21.89
CA SER A 248 1.57 1.09 22.58
C SER A 248 0.15 1.16 23.15
N SER A 249 -0.44 -0.02 23.41
CA SER A 249 -1.76 -0.14 24.04
C SER A 249 -1.79 0.44 25.47
N SER A 250 -0.65 0.52 26.15
CA SER A 250 -0.52 1.16 27.48
C SER A 250 -0.57 2.69 27.47
N GLY A 251 -0.77 3.34 26.32
CA GLY A 251 -0.74 4.80 26.24
C GLY A 251 0.67 5.40 26.25
N LYS A 252 1.70 4.62 25.91
CA LYS A 252 3.06 5.12 25.71
C LYS A 252 3.34 5.32 24.22
N ALA A 253 4.20 6.28 23.92
CA ALA A 253 4.74 6.46 22.58
C ALA A 253 6.22 6.79 22.60
N VAL A 254 6.96 6.34 21.59
CA VAL A 254 8.35 6.74 21.36
C VAL A 254 8.50 7.22 19.92
N ARG A 255 9.06 8.42 19.76
CA ARG A 255 9.51 8.94 18.47
C ARG A 255 10.99 8.69 18.35
N ILE A 256 11.43 8.02 17.29
CA ILE A 256 12.84 7.74 17.02
C ILE A 256 13.19 8.16 15.60
N HIS A 257 14.42 8.59 15.39
CA HIS A 257 14.93 8.84 14.04
C HIS A 257 15.14 7.51 13.31
N GLY A 258 14.75 7.41 12.03
CA GLY A 258 14.89 6.19 11.22
C GLY A 258 16.35 5.71 11.10
N ALA A 259 17.32 6.62 11.17
CA ALA A 259 18.75 6.30 11.22
C ALA A 259 19.18 5.53 12.49
N ALA A 260 18.41 5.57 13.58
CA ALA A 260 18.71 4.80 14.80
C ALA A 260 18.54 3.27 14.62
N VAL A 261 17.96 2.86 13.49
CA VAL A 261 17.81 1.46 13.08
C VAL A 261 18.64 1.25 11.81
N ARG A 262 19.62 0.35 11.87
CA ARG A 262 20.43 0.00 10.69
C ARG A 262 19.56 -0.70 9.65
N ALA A 263 19.86 -0.45 8.37
CA ALA A 263 19.26 -1.22 7.29
C ALA A 263 19.72 -2.69 7.38
N THR A 264 18.79 -3.62 7.17
CA THR A 264 19.06 -5.06 7.16
C THR A 264 18.23 -5.74 6.08
N GLY A 265 18.66 -6.93 5.68
CA GLY A 265 17.93 -7.76 4.72
C GLY A 265 16.54 -8.20 5.19
N ARG A 266 15.81 -8.82 4.28
CA ARG A 266 14.41 -9.23 4.48
C ARG A 266 14.24 -10.35 5.53
N THR A 267 15.21 -11.25 5.67
CA THR A 267 15.11 -12.39 6.59
C THR A 267 15.54 -12.05 8.02
N ALA A 268 16.10 -10.86 8.25
CA ALA A 268 16.47 -10.40 9.59
C ALA A 268 15.24 -10.18 10.49
N ARG A 269 15.42 -10.46 11.79
CA ARG A 269 14.38 -10.29 12.84
C ARG A 269 14.10 -8.85 13.23
N GLY A 270 15.04 -7.94 13.01
CA GLY A 270 14.96 -6.54 13.46
C GLY A 270 15.57 -6.30 14.85
N VAL A 271 15.32 -5.11 15.40
CA VAL A 271 15.85 -4.65 16.69
C VAL A 271 14.73 -4.06 17.54
N ARG A 272 14.92 -3.98 18.85
CA ARG A 272 13.92 -3.35 19.74
C ARG A 272 13.76 -1.86 19.41
N GLY A 273 12.53 -1.47 19.07
CA GLY A 273 12.12 -0.08 18.82
C GLY A 273 11.56 0.59 20.07
N ILE A 274 10.65 -0.10 20.77
CA ILE A 274 10.06 0.35 22.04
C ILE A 274 10.14 -0.78 23.08
N ARG A 275 10.38 -0.42 24.35
CA ARG A 275 10.27 -1.36 25.48
C ARG A 275 8.85 -1.32 26.03
N LEU A 276 8.08 -2.35 25.75
CA LEU A 276 6.72 -2.49 26.24
C LEU A 276 6.72 -2.93 27.71
N ALA A 277 5.67 -2.54 28.43
CA ALA A 277 5.34 -3.13 29.73
C ALA A 277 4.74 -4.53 29.52
N ALA A 278 4.67 -5.33 30.59
CA ALA A 278 4.00 -6.62 30.54
C ALA A 278 2.56 -6.47 30.02
N ASP A 279 2.08 -7.46 29.28
CA ASP A 279 0.72 -7.57 28.75
C ASP A 279 0.29 -6.48 27.73
N HIS A 280 1.18 -5.55 27.39
CA HIS A 280 0.91 -4.52 26.39
C HIS A 280 1.65 -4.78 25.08
N ARG A 281 1.05 -4.30 23.99
CA ARG A 281 1.56 -4.46 22.63
C ARG A 281 1.72 -3.11 21.92
N LEU A 282 2.50 -3.10 20.86
CA LEU A 282 2.49 -2.03 19.88
C LEU A 282 1.16 -2.05 19.12
N ILE A 283 0.56 -0.88 18.90
CA ILE A 283 -0.72 -0.73 18.19
C ILE A 283 -0.60 0.13 16.92
N ALA A 284 0.43 0.99 16.81
CA ALA A 284 0.60 1.84 15.64
C ALA A 284 2.08 2.15 15.35
N LEU A 285 2.36 2.32 14.05
CA LEU A 285 3.56 2.92 13.47
C LEU A 285 3.11 4.10 12.62
N ILE A 286 3.68 5.28 12.87
CA ILE A 286 3.32 6.52 12.17
C ILE A 286 4.60 7.21 11.71
N VAL A 287 4.65 7.67 10.47
CA VAL A 287 5.69 8.59 9.98
C VAL A 287 5.14 10.02 10.18
N PRO A 288 5.60 10.75 11.21
CA PRO A 288 4.94 11.99 11.62
C PRO A 288 5.19 13.12 10.63
N LYS A 289 4.12 13.62 10.01
CA LYS A 289 4.15 14.88 9.23
C LYS A 289 4.01 16.10 10.13
N GLN A 290 4.51 17.26 9.71
CA GLN A 290 4.36 18.51 10.48
C GLN A 290 2.90 18.95 10.57
N ASN A 291 2.59 19.82 11.54
CA ASN A 291 1.27 20.45 11.75
C ASN A 291 0.09 19.48 11.96
N GLY A 292 0.33 18.18 12.11
CA GLY A 292 -0.70 17.22 12.47
C GLY A 292 -0.79 16.93 13.96
N TYR A 293 -1.79 16.15 14.30
CA TYR A 293 -2.11 15.71 15.64
C TYR A 293 -2.06 14.19 15.72
N LEU A 294 -1.49 13.65 16.80
CA LEU A 294 -1.73 12.27 17.17
C LEU A 294 -3.11 12.17 17.81
N LEU A 295 -4.06 11.51 17.13
CA LEU A 295 -5.32 11.10 17.72
C LEU A 295 -5.15 9.73 18.36
N THR A 296 -5.47 9.62 19.64
CA THR A 296 -5.45 8.36 20.39
C THR A 296 -6.84 8.03 20.89
N ALA A 297 -7.23 6.75 20.82
CA ALA A 297 -8.51 6.26 21.33
C ALA A 297 -8.36 4.95 22.11
N SER A 298 -9.13 4.81 23.18
CA SER A 298 -9.15 3.64 24.06
C SER A 298 -10.37 2.74 23.86
N GLU A 299 -10.26 1.49 24.32
CA GLU A 299 -11.30 0.46 24.17
C GLU A 299 -12.65 0.88 24.78
N ARG A 300 -12.68 1.77 25.78
CA ARG A 300 -13.93 2.28 26.40
C ARG A 300 -14.46 3.56 25.75
N GLY A 301 -13.96 3.90 24.56
CA GLY A 301 -14.49 5.00 23.74
C GLY A 301 -14.02 6.40 24.16
N TYR A 302 -12.88 6.50 24.85
CA TYR A 302 -12.27 7.80 25.19
C TYR A 302 -11.08 8.09 24.28
N GLY A 303 -10.81 9.36 24.02
CA GLY A 303 -9.68 9.76 23.22
C GLY A 303 -9.50 11.26 23.14
N LYS A 304 -8.46 11.66 22.42
CA LYS A 304 -8.05 13.06 22.27
C LYS A 304 -7.09 13.23 21.10
N ARG A 305 -6.92 14.47 20.67
CA ARG A 305 -5.83 14.91 19.81
C ARG A 305 -4.72 15.53 20.65
N THR A 306 -3.47 15.25 20.27
CA THR A 306 -2.30 15.91 20.85
C THR A 306 -1.35 16.29 19.74
N ALA A 307 -0.87 17.54 19.72
CA ALA A 307 -0.01 18.03 18.65
C ALA A 307 1.24 17.15 18.50
N ILE A 308 1.62 16.81 17.26
CA ILE A 308 2.73 15.87 17.00
C ILE A 308 4.06 16.38 17.56
N LYS A 309 4.21 17.71 17.65
CA LYS A 309 5.37 18.40 18.23
C LYS A 309 5.57 18.11 19.72
N GLU A 310 4.53 17.66 20.45
CA GLU A 310 4.65 17.27 21.85
C GLU A 310 5.39 15.94 22.05
N PHE A 311 5.64 15.19 20.97
CA PHE A 311 6.35 13.91 20.99
C PHE A 311 7.81 14.14 20.55
N PRO A 312 8.74 14.39 21.48
CA PRO A 312 10.14 14.63 21.15
C PRO A 312 10.81 13.36 20.65
N VAL A 313 11.78 13.53 19.74
CA VAL A 313 12.67 12.45 19.33
C VAL A 313 13.48 11.96 20.53
N LYS A 314 13.55 10.65 20.72
CA LYS A 314 14.31 9.96 21.77
C LYS A 314 15.07 8.78 21.18
N GLY A 315 15.90 8.15 22.00
CA GLY A 315 16.56 6.89 21.63
C GLY A 315 15.57 5.73 21.51
N ARG A 316 15.90 4.72 20.70
CA ARG A 316 15.12 3.48 20.59
C ARG A 316 15.28 2.58 21.82
N GLY A 317 14.35 1.64 21.99
CA GLY A 317 14.40 0.62 23.03
C GLY A 317 14.06 1.12 24.44
N ILE A 318 13.64 2.38 24.57
CA ILE A 318 13.11 2.94 25.81
C ILE A 318 11.60 2.67 25.94
N GLN A 319 11.01 2.91 27.11
CA GLN A 319 9.57 2.75 27.32
C GLN A 319 8.71 3.80 26.60
N GLY A 320 9.32 4.88 26.14
CA GLY A 320 8.62 6.01 25.56
C GLY A 320 8.03 6.94 26.63
N VAL A 321 7.44 8.01 26.14
CA VAL A 321 6.75 9.01 26.94
C VAL A 321 5.26 8.69 26.99
N ILE A 322 4.51 9.31 27.91
CA ILE A 322 3.04 9.20 27.88
C ILE A 322 2.53 9.86 26.61
N ALA A 323 1.63 9.16 25.91
CA ALA A 323 0.83 9.66 24.80
C ALA A 323 -0.58 10.01 25.26
N MET A 324 -1.20 9.15 26.08
CA MET A 324 -2.47 9.39 26.78
C MET A 324 -2.43 8.65 28.11
N LEU A 325 -2.94 9.28 29.18
CA LEU A 325 -3.05 8.61 30.46
C LEU A 325 -4.19 7.60 30.41
N THR A 326 -3.85 6.31 30.48
CA THR A 326 -4.82 5.22 30.57
C THR A 326 -5.02 4.79 32.02
N GLY A 327 -6.14 4.13 32.29
CA GLY A 327 -6.53 3.64 33.61
C GLY A 327 -7.88 2.92 33.51
N GLU A 328 -8.47 2.53 34.64
CA GLU A 328 -9.74 1.78 34.63
C GLU A 328 -10.84 2.48 33.83
N ARG A 329 -10.95 3.81 33.92
CA ARG A 329 -11.95 4.57 33.15
C ARG A 329 -11.81 4.36 31.63
N ASN A 330 -10.59 4.33 31.12
CA ASN A 330 -10.29 4.36 29.69
C ASN A 330 -10.13 2.96 29.09
N GLY A 331 -9.54 2.04 29.86
CA GLY A 331 -8.96 0.82 29.31
C GLY A 331 -7.71 1.10 28.47
N ASP A 332 -7.26 0.07 27.75
CA ASP A 332 -6.13 0.13 26.83
C ASP A 332 -6.42 1.00 25.60
N LEU A 333 -5.37 1.61 25.03
CA LEU A 333 -5.44 2.20 23.70
C LEU A 333 -5.65 1.11 22.65
N VAL A 334 -6.58 1.38 21.74
CA VAL A 334 -6.91 0.51 20.60
C VAL A 334 -6.58 1.15 19.26
N GLY A 335 -6.56 2.48 19.20
CA GLY A 335 -6.26 3.23 17.97
C GLY A 335 -5.32 4.40 18.22
N ALA A 336 -4.40 4.60 17.29
CA ALA A 336 -3.54 5.76 17.24
C ALA A 336 -3.24 6.11 15.77
N VAL A 337 -3.68 7.29 15.33
CA VAL A 337 -3.53 7.72 13.93
C VAL A 337 -3.18 9.20 13.90
N GLN A 338 -2.37 9.61 12.93
CA GLN A 338 -2.11 11.03 12.70
C GLN A 338 -3.25 11.64 11.89
N VAL A 339 -3.85 12.70 12.42
CA VAL A 339 -4.94 13.46 11.78
C VAL A 339 -4.55 14.94 11.61
N PHE A 340 -5.18 15.59 10.66
CA PHE A 340 -5.17 17.03 10.40
C PHE A 340 -6.56 17.61 10.69
N ASP A 341 -6.71 18.93 10.62
CA ASP A 341 -7.97 19.58 11.01
C ASP A 341 -9.12 19.30 10.02
N ASP A 342 -8.79 19.04 8.76
CA ASP A 342 -9.71 18.69 7.69
C ASP A 342 -9.93 17.18 7.56
N ASP A 343 -9.32 16.37 8.41
CA ASP A 343 -9.59 14.93 8.42
C ASP A 343 -10.90 14.63 9.17
N GLU A 344 -11.49 13.49 8.82
CA GLU A 344 -12.46 12.81 9.65
C GLU A 344 -11.86 11.53 10.23
N ILE A 345 -12.55 10.99 11.22
CA ILE A 345 -12.27 9.68 11.78
C ILE A 345 -13.51 8.81 11.78
N MET A 346 -13.28 7.51 11.62
CA MET A 346 -14.28 6.47 11.86
C MET A 346 -13.91 5.70 13.12
N LEU A 347 -14.87 5.58 14.03
CA LEU A 347 -14.76 4.80 15.27
C LEU A 347 -15.57 3.52 15.12
N ILE A 348 -14.95 2.37 15.41
CA ILE A 348 -15.56 1.06 15.18
C ILE A 348 -15.65 0.28 16.49
N SER A 349 -16.85 -0.14 16.87
CA SER A 349 -17.06 -1.05 18.00
C SER A 349 -17.01 -2.52 17.58
N ASP A 350 -16.69 -3.41 18.49
CA ASP A 350 -16.82 -4.86 18.32
C ASP A 350 -18.25 -5.33 17.98
N GLN A 351 -19.27 -4.57 18.39
CA GLN A 351 -20.67 -4.82 18.06
C GLN A 351 -21.13 -4.24 16.71
N GLY A 352 -20.20 -3.78 15.86
CA GLY A 352 -20.50 -3.25 14.52
C GLY A 352 -21.10 -1.83 14.48
N THR A 353 -21.02 -1.08 15.58
CA THR A 353 -21.39 0.35 15.61
C THR A 353 -20.28 1.17 14.96
N LEU A 354 -20.65 2.00 13.99
CA LEU A 354 -19.77 2.91 13.29
C LEU A 354 -20.16 4.36 13.58
N VAL A 355 -19.20 5.17 14.03
CA VAL A 355 -19.39 6.60 14.28
C VAL A 355 -18.34 7.39 13.52
N ARG A 356 -18.81 8.26 12.63
CA ARG A 356 -17.99 9.19 11.87
C ARG A 356 -18.00 10.57 12.54
N THR A 357 -16.83 11.16 12.73
CA THR A 357 -16.67 12.46 13.40
C THR A 357 -15.54 13.25 12.73
N HIS A 358 -15.67 14.57 12.60
CA HIS A 358 -14.54 15.39 12.16
C HIS A 358 -13.42 15.34 13.21
N ALA A 359 -12.17 15.22 12.76
CA ALA A 359 -11.03 15.22 13.66
C ALA A 359 -10.98 16.51 14.48
N ALA A 360 -11.30 17.65 13.86
CA ALA A 360 -11.38 18.95 14.53
C ALA A 360 -12.30 18.98 15.77
N ASP A 361 -13.39 18.21 15.76
CA ASP A 361 -14.36 18.12 16.87
C ASP A 361 -13.80 17.35 18.08
N VAL A 362 -12.74 16.56 17.89
CA VAL A 362 -12.07 15.85 18.98
C VAL A 362 -11.16 16.81 19.75
N SER A 363 -11.35 16.86 21.07
CA SER A 363 -10.62 17.79 21.93
C SER A 363 -9.11 17.65 21.83
N GLU A 364 -8.45 18.78 21.58
CA GLU A 364 -6.99 18.92 21.66
C GLU A 364 -6.58 19.10 23.12
N THR A 365 -5.78 18.17 23.64
CA THR A 365 -5.22 18.25 24.99
C THR A 365 -3.81 17.67 25.01
N GLY A 366 -3.01 18.11 25.98
CA GLY A 366 -1.64 17.64 26.14
C GLY A 366 -1.55 16.15 26.49
N ARG A 367 -0.33 15.60 26.36
CA ARG A 367 -0.07 14.14 26.50
C ARG A 367 -0.56 13.49 27.80
N TYR A 368 -0.56 14.21 28.92
CA TYR A 368 -0.93 13.67 30.24
C TYR A 368 -2.45 13.58 30.48
N ALA A 369 -3.28 14.11 29.56
CA ALA A 369 -4.72 14.03 29.70
C ALA A 369 -5.26 12.61 29.42
N GLN A 370 -6.38 12.27 30.04
CA GLN A 370 -7.12 11.02 29.79
C GLN A 370 -7.99 11.05 28.53
N GLY A 371 -8.20 12.23 27.96
CA GLY A 371 -9.12 12.44 26.84
C GLY A 371 -10.59 12.54 27.23
N VAL A 372 -11.42 12.80 26.21
CA VAL A 372 -12.87 12.97 26.29
C VAL A 372 -13.57 11.75 25.68
N ARG A 373 -14.88 11.61 25.93
CA ARG A 373 -15.65 10.53 25.32
C ARG A 373 -15.84 10.82 23.83
N LEU A 374 -15.33 9.94 22.97
CA LEU A 374 -15.50 9.99 21.53
C LEU A 374 -16.79 9.30 21.08
N ILE A 375 -17.10 8.17 21.72
CA ILE A 375 -18.28 7.34 21.43
C ILE A 375 -18.91 6.85 22.74
N LYS A 376 -20.25 6.82 22.76
CA LYS A 376 -20.98 6.14 23.82
C LYS A 376 -21.19 4.69 23.40
N LEU A 377 -20.46 3.79 24.05
CA LEU A 377 -20.60 2.35 23.86
C LEU A 377 -21.76 1.84 24.73
N ALA A 378 -22.42 0.77 24.28
CA ALA A 378 -23.33 -0.01 25.11
C ALA A 378 -22.54 -0.73 26.21
N ASP A 379 -23.23 -1.27 27.22
CA ASP A 379 -22.59 -2.06 28.27
C ASP A 379 -21.86 -3.27 27.64
N ASP A 380 -20.65 -3.54 28.13
CA ASP A 380 -19.70 -4.56 27.65
C ASP A 380 -19.15 -4.39 26.21
N ALA A 381 -19.69 -3.47 25.40
CA ALA A 381 -19.16 -3.18 24.07
C ALA A 381 -17.82 -2.44 24.15
N LYS A 382 -16.93 -2.72 23.19
CA LYS A 382 -15.59 -2.13 23.11
C LYS A 382 -15.37 -1.45 21.78
N LEU A 383 -14.64 -0.34 21.80
CA LEU A 383 -14.00 0.20 20.60
C LEU A 383 -12.85 -0.73 20.19
N VAL A 384 -12.82 -1.14 18.93
CA VAL A 384 -11.80 -2.05 18.37
C VAL A 384 -10.92 -1.40 17.32
N GLY A 385 -11.35 -0.30 16.71
CA GLY A 385 -10.62 0.37 15.65
C GLY A 385 -10.91 1.86 15.58
N VAL A 386 -9.92 2.60 15.07
CA VAL A 386 -10.05 4.00 14.69
C VAL A 386 -9.30 4.20 13.39
N GLU A 387 -10.01 4.63 12.36
CA GLU A 387 -9.43 4.90 11.04
C GLU A 387 -9.55 6.38 10.68
N ARG A 388 -8.52 6.90 10.01
CA ARG A 388 -8.57 8.25 9.43
C ARG A 388 -9.23 8.19 8.07
N ILE A 389 -10.18 9.10 7.86
CA ILE A 389 -10.78 9.38 6.56
C ILE A 389 -10.25 10.74 6.11
N VAL A 390 -9.52 10.75 5.00
CA VAL A 390 -8.99 11.99 4.43
C VAL A 390 -10.09 12.69 3.63
N GLU A 391 -10.60 13.83 4.13
CA GLU A 391 -11.63 14.61 3.41
C GLU A 391 -11.04 15.43 2.26
N SER A 392 -9.73 15.65 2.18
CA SER A 392 -9.09 16.44 1.13
C SER A 392 -8.01 15.63 0.36
N VAL A 393 -8.30 15.35 -0.90
CA VAL A 393 -7.23 15.07 -1.87
C VAL A 393 -7.09 16.34 -2.70
N ASN A 394 -6.57 17.39 -2.07
CA ASN A 394 -5.92 18.44 -2.86
C ASN A 394 -4.52 17.93 -3.12
N GLY A 395 -4.22 17.59 -4.37
CA GLY A 395 -2.94 17.08 -4.80
C GLY A 395 -1.83 18.02 -4.36
N ASN A 396 -1.08 17.63 -3.34
CA ASN A 396 0.15 18.29 -2.95
C ASN A 396 1.31 17.34 -3.32
N ASN A 397 1.46 17.13 -4.64
CA ASN A 397 2.79 16.83 -5.17
C ASN A 397 3.65 18.10 -5.00
N GLY A 398 4.92 17.88 -4.69
CA GLY A 398 5.81 18.84 -4.05
C GLY A 398 5.98 20.19 -4.74
N ASP A 399 6.53 21.12 -3.96
CA ASP A 399 7.01 22.45 -4.33
C ASP A 399 7.39 22.57 -5.82
N ALA A 400 6.50 23.21 -6.58
CA ALA A 400 6.89 24.01 -7.73
C ALA A 400 6.49 25.44 -7.36
N ALA A 401 7.51 26.27 -7.14
CA ALA A 401 7.34 27.69 -6.90
C ALA A 401 6.61 28.32 -8.09
N GLU A 402 5.36 28.74 -7.89
CA GLU A 402 4.73 29.71 -8.78
C GLU A 402 5.33 31.09 -8.46
N GLU A 403 6.29 31.52 -9.29
CA GLU A 403 6.66 32.93 -9.38
C GLU A 403 5.44 33.73 -9.82
N SER A 404 4.88 34.50 -8.90
CA SER A 404 3.91 35.54 -9.19
C SER A 404 4.58 36.62 -10.04
N VAL A 405 4.32 36.63 -11.35
CA VAL A 405 4.65 37.77 -12.21
C VAL A 405 3.73 38.92 -11.83
N SER A 406 4.25 39.86 -11.04
CA SER A 406 3.59 41.12 -10.76
C SER A 406 3.63 42.01 -12.02
N GLU A 407 2.48 42.23 -12.64
CA GLU A 407 2.30 43.33 -13.61
C GLU A 407 2.49 44.66 -12.90
N THR A 408 3.69 45.23 -13.03
CA THR A 408 3.91 46.64 -12.70
C THR A 408 3.44 47.49 -13.87
N ARG A 409 2.28 48.11 -13.70
CA ARG A 409 1.86 49.27 -14.51
C ARG A 409 2.93 50.36 -14.41
N SER A 410 3.49 50.73 -15.56
CA SER A 410 4.24 51.98 -15.72
C SER A 410 3.38 52.92 -16.56
N ASP A 411 2.73 53.84 -15.88
CA ASP A 411 2.27 55.10 -16.46
C ASP A 411 3.29 56.18 -16.08
N GLU A 412 3.53 57.10 -17.04
CA GLU A 412 4.06 58.47 -16.88
C GLU A 412 5.60 58.64 -16.70
N LEU A 413 6.34 59.54 -17.38
CA LEU A 413 6.06 60.78 -18.14
C LEU A 413 7.29 61.19 -19.00
N ASP A 414 7.00 61.92 -20.09
CA ASP A 414 7.73 63.06 -20.70
C ASP A 414 9.24 63.05 -20.96
N ALA A 415 9.62 63.06 -22.25
CA ALA A 415 10.31 64.18 -22.92
C ALA A 415 10.34 64.00 -24.45
#